data_AF-A0A1A8QMU5-F1
#
_entry.id   AF-A0A1A8QMU5-F1
#
_cell.length_a   1.000
_cell.length_b   1.000
_cell.length_c   1.000
_cell.angle_alpha   90.00
_cell.angle_beta   90.00
_cell.angle_gamma   90.00
#
_symmetry.space_group_name_H-M   'P 1'
#
loop_
_entity.id
_entity.type
_entity.pdbx_description
1 polymer ?
#
loop_
_entity_poly.entity_id
_entity_poly.type
_entity_poly.pdbx_seq_one_letter_code
_entity_poly.pdbx_strand_id
1 'polypeptide(L)'
;MKGSAEFIKDRLYFATLRSKPKSTANTHYFCTDDEFVYENFYTDFGPLNLAMLYRYCCKLNKKLKSFTLTRKRIVHYTSFDQRKRSNAAVLIGGYAVIYLKKTPEEAYRALISGSNASYLPFRDASYGTCTYNLTVLDCLQGIRKALQHGFFDFETFDVDEYEHHERVENGDL
;
A
#
# COMPACT_ATOMS: atom_id res chain seq x y z
N MET A 1 10.12 -8.03 15.55
CA MET A 1 10.98 -8.41 14.41
C MET A 1 11.93 -7.24 14.16
N LYS A 2 13.25 -7.43 14.15
CA LYS A 2 14.17 -6.35 13.75
C LYS A 2 13.94 -6.04 12.26
N GLY A 3 13.82 -4.77 11.89
CA GLY A 3 13.66 -4.39 10.48
C GLY A 3 12.21 -4.27 9.97
N SER A 4 11.20 -4.39 10.84
CA SER A 4 9.78 -4.34 10.46
C SER A 4 9.04 -3.17 11.13
N ALA A 5 8.20 -2.48 10.37
CA ALA A 5 7.28 -1.48 10.89
C ALA A 5 6.04 -2.14 11.51
N GLU A 6 5.66 -1.72 12.72
CA GLU A 6 4.48 -2.22 13.43
C GLU A 6 3.30 -1.25 13.28
N PHE A 7 2.17 -1.75 12.77
CA PHE A 7 0.95 -0.96 12.54
C PHE A 7 -0.15 -1.27 13.56
N ILE A 8 -0.26 -2.54 13.95
CA ILE A 8 -1.13 -3.00 15.05
C ILE A 8 -0.25 -3.86 15.94
N LYS A 9 -0.16 -3.47 17.22
CA LYS A 9 0.66 -4.15 18.23
C LYS A 9 0.43 -5.65 18.22
N ASP A 10 1.50 -6.42 18.10
CA ASP A 10 1.49 -7.89 18.10
C ASP A 10 0.65 -8.56 17.00
N ARG A 11 0.18 -7.80 16.00
CA ARG A 11 -0.80 -8.29 15.02
C ARG A 11 -0.47 -7.97 13.57
N LEU A 12 -0.10 -6.73 13.25
CA LEU A 12 0.13 -6.30 11.86
C LEU A 12 1.47 -5.60 11.71
N TYR A 13 2.28 -6.12 10.79
CA TYR A 13 3.61 -5.62 10.49
C TYR A 13 3.82 -5.44 8.99
N PHE A 14 4.74 -4.54 8.66
CA PHE A 14 5.30 -4.35 7.32
C PHE A 14 6.80 -4.63 7.34
N ALA A 15 7.32 -5.33 6.33
CA ALA A 15 8.74 -5.67 6.26
C ALA A 15 9.28 -5.67 4.82
N THR A 16 10.56 -5.32 4.66
CA THR A 16 11.30 -5.52 3.41
C THR A 16 12.16 -6.77 3.54
N LEU A 17 11.96 -7.76 2.66
CA LEU A 17 12.62 -9.07 2.73
C LEU A 17 13.31 -9.40 1.39
N ARG A 18 14.47 -10.08 1.44
CA ARG A 18 15.24 -10.47 0.25
C ARG A 18 14.65 -11.65 -0.52
N SER A 19 13.90 -12.49 0.18
CA SER A 19 13.32 -13.71 -0.38
C SER A 19 11.96 -13.99 0.25
N LYS A 20 11.16 -14.80 -0.45
CA LYS A 20 9.85 -15.24 0.02
C LYS A 20 9.99 -16.00 1.35
N PRO A 21 9.47 -15.46 2.46
CA PRO A 21 9.54 -16.14 3.75
C PRO A 21 8.57 -17.33 3.79
N LYS A 22 8.93 -18.38 4.55
CA LYS A 22 7.99 -19.44 4.90
C LYS A 22 7.13 -18.97 6.07
N SER A 23 5.81 -19.16 5.96
CA SER A 23 4.90 -18.93 7.09
C SER A 23 5.19 -19.92 8.23
N THR A 24 4.98 -19.47 9.46
CA THR A 24 5.25 -20.26 10.67
C THR A 24 3.95 -20.53 11.43
N ALA A 25 4.05 -21.24 12.56
CA ALA A 25 2.92 -21.42 13.47
C ALA A 25 2.34 -20.07 13.95
N ASN A 26 3.20 -19.06 14.14
CA ASN A 26 2.84 -17.79 14.77
C ASN A 26 2.86 -16.60 13.80
N THR A 27 3.23 -16.80 12.53
CA THR A 27 3.35 -15.71 11.55
C THR A 27 2.81 -16.12 10.18
N HIS A 28 1.93 -15.30 9.64
CA HIS A 28 1.45 -15.36 8.27
C HIS A 28 2.08 -14.25 7.45
N TYR A 29 2.83 -14.62 6.42
CA TYR A 29 3.39 -13.64 5.48
C TYR A 29 2.53 -13.53 4.23
N PHE A 30 2.39 -12.33 3.69
CA PHE A 30 1.84 -12.10 2.37
C PHE A 30 2.55 -10.94 1.69
N CYS A 31 2.54 -10.93 0.37
CA CYS A 31 3.15 -9.93 -0.48
C CYS A 31 2.16 -9.59 -1.60
N THR A 32 2.28 -8.38 -2.15
CA THR A 32 1.45 -7.88 -3.25
C THR A 32 2.26 -7.41 -4.46
N ASP A 33 3.60 -7.53 -4.39
CA ASP A 33 4.55 -7.04 -5.41
C ASP A 33 4.27 -7.52 -6.84
N ASP A 34 3.72 -8.73 -7.00
CA ASP A 34 3.42 -9.33 -8.32
C ASP A 34 1.90 -9.50 -8.52
N GLU A 35 1.08 -8.96 -7.62
CA GLU A 35 -0.38 -9.01 -7.67
C GLU A 35 -0.96 -7.65 -8.02
N PHE A 36 -0.43 -6.58 -7.42
CA PHE A 36 -0.79 -5.20 -7.74
C PHE A 36 0.37 -4.58 -8.49
N VAL A 37 0.32 -4.70 -9.81
CA VAL A 37 1.36 -4.24 -10.72
C VAL A 37 0.89 -2.94 -11.35
N TYR A 38 1.66 -1.88 -11.16
CA TYR A 38 1.41 -0.60 -11.81
C TYR A 38 1.71 -0.71 -13.31
N GLU A 39 0.79 -0.27 -14.15
CA GLU A 39 0.96 -0.18 -15.60
C GLU A 39 1.56 1.19 -15.93
N ASN A 40 2.85 1.22 -16.27
CA ASN A 40 3.58 2.47 -16.49
C ASN A 40 3.38 3.00 -17.91
N PHE A 41 3.30 4.33 -18.05
CA PHE A 41 3.35 4.99 -19.34
C PHE A 41 4.79 5.17 -19.85
N TYR A 42 5.70 5.54 -18.94
CA TYR A 42 7.12 5.68 -19.26
C TYR A 42 8.00 5.15 -18.12
N THR A 43 8.50 6.02 -17.23
CA THR A 43 9.38 5.63 -16.12
C THR A 43 8.76 5.84 -14.74
N ASP A 44 7.52 6.36 -14.73
CA ASP A 44 6.58 6.27 -13.63
C ASP A 44 6.41 4.82 -13.17
N PHE A 45 6.16 4.64 -11.88
CA PHE A 45 6.06 3.32 -11.27
C PHE A 45 4.95 3.23 -10.22
N GLY A 46 4.20 4.31 -10.02
CA GLY A 46 3.19 4.45 -8.98
C GLY A 46 2.89 5.91 -8.64
N PRO A 47 2.11 6.17 -7.58
CA PRO A 47 1.54 5.15 -6.68
C PRO A 47 0.47 4.28 -7.38
N LEU A 48 0.16 3.13 -6.80
CA LEU A 48 -0.94 2.28 -7.27
C LEU A 48 -2.29 3.03 -7.18
N ASN A 49 -3.21 2.69 -8.09
CA ASN A 49 -4.51 3.35 -8.22
C ASN A 49 -5.50 3.02 -7.08
N LEU A 50 -6.68 3.63 -7.12
CA LEU A 50 -7.69 3.51 -6.07
C LEU A 50 -8.26 2.09 -5.95
N ALA A 51 -8.47 1.41 -7.07
CA ALA A 51 -8.92 0.02 -7.09
C ALA A 51 -7.93 -0.91 -6.37
N MET A 52 -6.63 -0.76 -6.65
CA MET A 52 -5.61 -1.57 -5.99
C MET A 52 -5.51 -1.28 -4.49
N LEU A 53 -5.64 -0.01 -4.07
CA LEU A 53 -5.72 0.34 -2.65
C LEU A 53 -6.96 -0.27 -1.98
N TYR A 54 -8.11 -0.21 -2.63
CA TYR A 54 -9.35 -0.84 -2.16
C TYR A 54 -9.19 -2.36 -2.02
N ARG A 55 -8.72 -3.05 -3.08
CA ARG A 55 -8.51 -4.50 -3.07
C ARG A 55 -7.48 -4.91 -2.00
N TYR A 56 -6.42 -4.13 -1.81
CA TYR A 56 -5.46 -4.31 -0.71
C TYR A 56 -6.15 -4.25 0.66
N CYS A 57 -6.95 -3.22 0.89
CA CYS A 57 -7.71 -3.04 2.13
C CYS A 57 -8.65 -4.22 2.40
N CYS A 58 -9.42 -4.66 1.40
CA CYS A 58 -10.29 -5.83 1.49
C CYS A 58 -9.48 -7.09 1.82
N LYS A 59 -8.34 -7.30 1.15
CA LYS A 59 -7.46 -8.44 1.37
C LYS A 59 -6.91 -8.46 2.79
N LEU A 60 -6.42 -7.32 3.29
CA LEU A 60 -5.87 -7.22 4.64
C LEU A 60 -6.96 -7.40 5.70
N ASN A 61 -8.14 -6.81 5.51
CA ASN A 61 -9.29 -7.01 6.39
C ASN A 61 -9.72 -8.49 6.45
N LYS A 62 -9.78 -9.19 5.30
CA LYS A 62 -10.06 -10.64 5.25
C LYS A 62 -9.03 -11.44 6.06
N LYS A 63 -7.74 -11.10 5.96
CA LYS A 63 -6.67 -11.76 6.74
C LYS A 63 -6.80 -11.49 8.24
N LEU A 64 -7.09 -10.24 8.61
CA LEU A 64 -7.23 -9.83 10.01
C LEU A 64 -8.44 -10.48 10.69
N LYS A 65 -9.54 -10.70 9.95
CA LYS A 65 -10.77 -11.35 10.43
C LYS A 65 -10.75 -12.89 10.34
N SER A 66 -9.79 -13.48 9.61
CA SER A 66 -9.73 -14.94 9.42
C SER A 66 -9.48 -15.69 10.72
N PHE A 67 -10.37 -16.65 11.04
CA PHE A 67 -10.24 -17.54 12.20
C PHE A 67 -8.94 -18.35 12.21
N THR A 68 -8.46 -18.77 11.04
CA THR A 68 -7.20 -19.55 10.93
C THR A 68 -5.95 -18.69 11.18
N LEU A 69 -6.09 -17.37 11.17
CA LEU A 69 -5.00 -16.40 11.36
C LEU A 69 -5.12 -15.59 12.65
N THR A 70 -6.16 -15.80 13.47
CA THR A 70 -6.45 -14.97 14.66
C THR A 70 -5.28 -14.88 15.64
N ARG A 71 -4.53 -15.98 15.85
CA ARG A 71 -3.37 -16.04 16.77
C ARG A 71 -2.02 -15.79 16.09
N LYS A 72 -2.02 -15.48 14.79
CA LYS A 72 -0.78 -15.23 14.04
C LYS A 72 -0.49 -13.74 13.92
N ARG A 73 0.77 -13.37 13.82
CA ARG A 73 1.17 -12.06 13.28
C ARG A 73 0.94 -12.08 11.78
N ILE A 74 0.30 -11.05 11.24
CA ILE A 74 0.18 -10.82 9.80
C ILE A 74 1.30 -9.87 9.40
N VAL A 75 2.14 -10.32 8.46
CA VAL A 75 3.24 -9.53 7.94
C VAL A 75 3.02 -9.30 6.45
N HIS A 76 2.71 -8.07 6.08
CA HIS A 76 2.85 -7.62 4.70
C HIS A 76 4.34 -7.46 4.43
N TYR A 77 4.90 -8.24 3.52
CA TYR A 77 6.29 -8.04 3.10
C TYR A 77 6.37 -7.63 1.64
N THR A 78 7.43 -6.90 1.31
CA THR A 78 7.79 -6.51 -0.05
C THR A 78 9.27 -6.85 -0.30
N SER A 79 9.66 -6.94 -1.57
CA SER A 79 11.04 -7.17 -2.01
C SER A 79 11.94 -5.93 -1.77
N PHE A 80 13.22 -6.03 -2.11
CA PHE A 80 14.17 -4.91 -2.06
C PHE A 80 14.11 -3.99 -3.29
N ASP A 81 13.24 -4.27 -4.28
CA ASP A 81 13.01 -3.33 -5.38
C ASP A 81 12.39 -2.04 -4.82
N GLN A 82 13.07 -0.92 -5.04
CA GLN A 82 12.69 0.36 -4.43
C GLN A 82 11.32 0.86 -4.89
N ARG A 83 10.91 0.55 -6.13
CA ARG A 83 9.60 0.94 -6.67
C ARG A 83 8.49 0.15 -6.00
N LYS A 84 8.67 -1.18 -5.92
CA LYS A 84 7.76 -2.09 -5.19
C LYS A 84 7.65 -1.71 -3.71
N ARG A 85 8.77 -1.37 -3.06
CA ARG A 85 8.78 -0.89 -1.67
C ARG A 85 7.92 0.35 -1.46
N SER A 86 8.09 1.36 -2.32
CA SER A 86 7.30 2.61 -2.22
C SER A 86 5.81 2.36 -2.43
N ASN A 87 5.42 1.57 -3.42
CA ASN A 87 4.03 1.19 -3.65
C ASN A 87 3.43 0.42 -2.45
N ALA A 88 4.14 -0.61 -1.97
CA ALA A 88 3.69 -1.41 -0.83
C ALA A 88 3.56 -0.57 0.46
N ALA A 89 4.42 0.44 0.63
CA ALA A 89 4.35 1.39 1.72
C ALA A 89 3.12 2.29 1.65
N VAL A 90 2.76 2.80 0.45
CA VAL A 90 1.52 3.57 0.25
C VAL A 90 0.30 2.69 0.55
N LEU A 91 0.27 1.43 0.14
CA LEU A 91 -0.84 0.52 0.42
C LEU A 91 -1.09 0.34 1.93
N ILE A 92 -0.05 -0.06 2.69
CA ILE A 92 -0.22 -0.30 4.13
C ILE A 92 -0.39 1.00 4.93
N GLY A 93 0.27 2.09 4.50
CA GLY A 93 0.08 3.42 5.07
C GLY A 93 -1.33 3.94 4.81
N GLY A 94 -1.85 3.76 3.60
CA GLY A 94 -3.22 4.12 3.22
C GLY A 94 -4.24 3.34 4.04
N TYR A 95 -4.05 2.03 4.19
CA TYR A 95 -4.87 1.22 5.10
C TYR A 95 -4.85 1.76 6.54
N ALA A 96 -3.69 2.17 7.03
CA ALA A 96 -3.56 2.74 8.38
C ALA A 96 -4.32 4.06 8.53
N VAL A 97 -4.33 4.91 7.49
CA VAL A 97 -5.11 6.15 7.46
C VAL A 97 -6.62 5.85 7.41
N ILE A 98 -7.04 4.94 6.52
CA ILE A 98 -8.45 4.66 6.23
C ILE A 98 -9.12 3.86 7.38
N TYR A 99 -8.52 2.74 7.78
CA TYR A 99 -9.13 1.78 8.71
C TYR A 99 -8.60 1.90 10.15
N LEU A 100 -7.32 2.21 10.33
CA LEU A 100 -6.75 2.39 11.69
C LEU A 100 -6.87 3.83 12.19
N LYS A 101 -7.42 4.73 11.36
CA LYS A 101 -7.67 6.15 11.63
C LYS A 101 -6.42 6.96 12.02
N LYS A 102 -5.21 6.44 11.76
CA LYS A 102 -3.93 7.11 12.02
C LYS A 102 -3.76 8.35 11.15
N THR A 103 -3.13 9.41 11.65
CA THR A 103 -2.75 10.53 10.78
C THR A 103 -1.73 10.08 9.73
N PRO A 104 -1.62 10.77 8.58
CA PRO A 104 -0.57 10.49 7.60
C PRO A 104 0.83 10.41 8.22
N GLU A 105 1.14 11.32 9.15
CA GLU A 105 2.42 11.42 9.84
C GLU A 105 2.64 10.24 10.79
N GLU A 106 1.61 9.76 11.48
CA GLU A 106 1.70 8.56 12.33
C GLU A 106 1.93 7.29 11.50
N ALA A 107 1.22 7.15 10.38
CA ALA A 107 1.39 6.02 9.46
C ALA A 107 2.79 6.05 8.83
N TYR A 108 3.25 7.22 8.40
CA TYR A 108 4.59 7.41 7.84
C TYR A 108 5.69 7.17 8.89
N ARG A 109 5.52 7.66 10.12
CA ARG A 109 6.46 7.41 11.23
C ARG A 109 6.60 5.91 11.51
N ALA A 110 5.50 5.16 11.44
CA ALA A 110 5.55 3.70 11.58
C ALA A 110 6.37 3.06 10.43
N LEU A 111 6.17 3.50 9.18
CA LEU A 111 6.90 2.99 8.02
C LEU A 111 8.42 3.17 8.12
N ILE A 112 8.88 4.29 8.66
CA ILE A 112 10.32 4.60 8.77
C ILE A 112 10.94 4.11 10.09
N SER A 113 10.14 3.75 11.10
CA SER A 113 10.68 3.22 12.37
C SER A 113 11.27 1.82 12.22
N GLY A 114 10.79 1.06 11.23
CA GLY A 114 11.25 -0.30 10.93
C GLY A 114 12.55 -0.37 10.12
N SER A 115 12.93 0.69 9.40
CA SER A 115 14.08 0.67 8.49
C SER A 115 14.59 2.08 8.22
N ASN A 116 15.91 2.26 8.21
CA ASN A 116 16.55 3.53 7.84
C ASN A 116 16.58 3.78 6.32
N ALA A 117 16.11 2.82 5.50
CA ALA A 117 16.10 2.96 4.05
C ALA A 117 14.89 3.78 3.58
N SER A 118 15.16 4.98 3.08
CA SER A 118 14.16 5.85 2.46
C SER A 118 13.39 5.15 1.33
N TYR A 119 12.15 5.58 1.14
CA TYR A 119 11.32 5.19 0.01
C TYR A 119 11.67 6.03 -1.22
N LEU A 120 11.67 5.42 -2.40
CA LEU A 120 11.87 6.13 -3.66
C LEU A 120 10.65 7.04 -3.92
N PRO A 121 10.82 8.36 -4.09
CA PRO A 121 9.72 9.25 -4.44
C PRO A 121 9.11 8.88 -5.79
N PHE A 122 7.80 9.10 -5.92
CA PHE A 122 7.06 8.93 -7.16
C PHE A 122 7.35 10.10 -8.10
N ARG A 123 7.38 9.80 -9.39
CA ARG A 123 7.63 10.74 -10.48
C ARG A 123 6.44 10.78 -11.42
N ASP A 124 6.43 11.78 -12.28
CA ASP A 124 5.44 11.92 -13.34
C ASP A 124 5.71 10.99 -14.54
N ALA A 125 4.71 10.90 -15.42
CA ALA A 125 4.72 10.08 -16.63
C ALA A 125 5.34 10.78 -17.86
N SER A 126 5.91 11.98 -17.73
CA SER A 126 6.51 12.68 -18.87
C SER A 126 7.82 12.06 -19.34
N TYR A 127 8.16 12.38 -20.59
CA TYR A 127 9.46 12.10 -21.16
C TYR A 127 10.53 13.04 -20.55
N GLY A 128 11.63 12.45 -20.09
CA GLY A 128 12.81 13.18 -19.64
C GLY A 128 12.98 13.22 -18.13
N THR A 129 13.57 14.30 -17.62
CA THR A 129 13.93 14.45 -16.20
C THR A 129 12.73 14.88 -15.38
N CYS A 130 12.43 14.14 -14.32
CA CYS A 130 11.41 14.51 -13.34
C CYS A 130 11.82 15.79 -12.60
N THR A 131 10.98 16.82 -12.65
CA THR A 131 11.20 18.11 -11.98
C THR A 131 10.44 18.23 -10.66
N TYR A 132 9.49 17.33 -10.38
CA TYR A 132 8.68 17.35 -9.17
C TYR A 132 8.33 15.93 -8.73
N ASN A 133 8.67 15.58 -7.50
CA ASN A 133 8.44 14.24 -6.96
C ASN A 133 7.44 14.27 -5.80
N LEU A 134 6.60 13.24 -5.72
CA LEU A 134 5.71 13.01 -4.60
C LEU A 134 6.28 11.94 -3.66
N THR A 135 6.29 12.21 -2.37
CA THR A 135 6.72 11.23 -1.37
C THR A 135 5.57 10.32 -0.95
N VAL A 136 5.89 9.22 -0.26
CA VAL A 136 4.88 8.39 0.40
C VAL A 136 4.01 9.22 1.35
N LEU A 137 4.59 10.18 2.08
CA LEU A 137 3.84 11.04 2.99
C LEU A 137 2.82 11.91 2.23
N ASP A 138 3.21 12.50 1.09
CA ASP A 138 2.31 13.31 0.26
C ASP A 138 1.11 12.48 -0.22
N CYS A 139 1.33 11.23 -0.63
CA CYS A 139 0.25 10.31 -0.99
C CYS A 139 -0.69 10.04 0.19
N LEU A 140 -0.16 9.81 1.39
CA LEU A 140 -0.98 9.58 2.60
C LEU A 140 -1.78 10.82 3.00
N GLN A 141 -1.21 12.02 2.82
CA GLN A 141 -1.91 13.28 3.04
C GLN A 141 -3.03 13.49 2.00
N GLY A 142 -2.78 13.14 0.74
CA GLY A 142 -3.81 13.12 -0.31
C GLY A 142 -4.98 12.20 0.03
N ILE A 143 -4.69 10.95 0.45
CA ILE A 143 -5.71 10.00 0.93
C ILE A 143 -6.52 10.57 2.09
N ARG A 144 -5.85 11.18 3.08
CA ARG A 144 -6.54 11.78 4.24
C ARG A 144 -7.48 12.92 3.82
N LYS A 145 -7.03 13.81 2.94
CA LYS A 145 -7.86 14.92 2.44
C LYS A 145 -9.04 14.41 1.60
N ALA A 146 -8.80 13.44 0.73
CA ALA A 146 -9.86 12.83 -0.07
C ALA A 146 -10.96 12.21 0.82
N LEU A 147 -10.60 11.53 1.91
CA LEU A 147 -11.56 11.05 2.90
C LEU A 147 -12.32 12.19 3.60
N GLN A 148 -11.62 13.27 3.99
CA GLN A 148 -12.23 14.42 4.68
C GLN A 148 -13.26 15.15 3.81
N HIS A 149 -13.04 15.17 2.49
CA HIS A 149 -13.91 15.82 1.53
C HIS A 149 -14.90 14.87 0.84
N GLY A 150 -14.91 13.58 1.21
CA GLY A 150 -15.83 12.60 0.64
C GLY A 150 -15.57 12.29 -0.84
N PHE A 151 -14.33 12.42 -1.33
CA PHE A 151 -13.97 12.08 -2.71
C PHE A 151 -14.05 10.58 -2.98
N PHE A 152 -13.93 9.75 -1.94
CA PHE A 152 -14.22 8.33 -2.02
C PHE A 152 -14.70 7.81 -0.66
N ASP A 153 -15.48 6.74 -0.71
CA ASP A 153 -15.90 5.98 0.46
C ASP A 153 -15.79 4.48 0.16
N PHE A 154 -14.91 3.77 0.90
CA PHE A 154 -14.69 2.34 0.70
C PHE A 154 -15.85 1.44 1.17
N GLU A 155 -16.86 1.99 1.83
CA GLU A 155 -18.10 1.24 2.09
C GLU A 155 -19.00 1.15 0.86
N THR A 156 -18.90 2.13 -0.04
CA THR A 156 -19.77 2.28 -1.22
C THR A 156 -19.01 2.26 -2.55
N PHE A 157 -17.68 2.19 -2.51
CA PHE A 157 -16.82 2.16 -3.69
C PHE A 157 -17.06 0.90 -4.54
N ASP A 158 -17.53 1.09 -5.78
CA ASP A 158 -17.64 0.04 -6.78
C ASP A 158 -16.32 -0.12 -7.53
N VAL A 159 -15.55 -1.12 -7.12
CA VAL A 159 -14.25 -1.42 -7.75
C VAL A 159 -14.41 -2.00 -9.15
N ASP A 160 -15.51 -2.70 -9.43
CA ASP A 160 -15.70 -3.36 -10.72
C ASP A 160 -16.15 -2.33 -11.76
N GLU A 161 -16.94 -1.32 -11.38
CA GLU A 161 -17.23 -0.14 -12.21
C GLU A 161 -15.97 0.67 -12.51
N TYR A 162 -15.14 0.96 -11.49
CA TYR A 162 -13.87 1.68 -11.66
C TYR A 162 -12.94 0.97 -12.67
N GLU A 163 -12.71 -0.33 -12.48
CA GLU A 163 -11.84 -1.11 -13.38
C GLU A 163 -12.46 -1.35 -14.76
N HIS A 164 -13.79 -1.27 -14.89
CA HIS A 164 -14.43 -1.32 -16.19
C HIS A 164 -14.09 -0.06 -16.99
N HIS A 165 -14.31 1.12 -16.41
CA HIS A 165 -14.13 2.40 -17.11
C HIS A 165 -12.67 2.83 -17.31
N GLU A 166 -11.73 2.35 -16.49
CA GLU A 166 -10.29 2.58 -16.66
C GLU A 166 -9.74 2.00 -17.97
N ARG A 167 -10.41 1.00 -18.55
CA ARG A 167 -9.90 0.36 -19.78
C ARG A 167 -10.13 1.24 -21.00
N VAL A 168 -9.12 1.26 -21.88
CA VAL A 168 -9.17 1.99 -23.16
C VAL A 168 -10.39 1.57 -23.99
N GLU A 169 -10.74 0.28 -24.02
CA GLU A 169 -11.92 -0.19 -24.75
C GLU A 169 -13.26 0.33 -24.21
N ASN A 170 -13.29 0.83 -22.96
CA ASN A 170 -14.50 1.25 -22.25
C ASN A 170 -14.53 2.75 -21.93
N GLY A 171 -13.54 3.52 -22.40
CA GLY A 171 -13.56 4.98 -22.39
C GLY A 171 -12.35 5.67 -21.77
N ASP A 172 -11.47 4.95 -21.05
CA ASP A 172 -10.31 5.52 -20.34
C ASP A 172 -10.72 6.68 -19.39
N LEU A 173 -11.64 6.37 -18.47
CA LEU A 173 -12.31 7.30 -17.54
C LEU A 173 -12.07 6.96 -16.07
#